data_AF-U6DYM5-F1
#
_entry.id   AF-U6DYM5-F1
#
_cell.length_a   1.000
_cell.length_b   1.000
_cell.length_c   1.000
_cell.angle_alpha   90.00
_cell.angle_beta   90.00
_cell.angle_gamma   90.00
#
_symmetry.space_group_name_H-M   'P 1'
#
loop_
_entity.id
_entity.type
_entity.pdbx_description
1 polymer ?
#
loop_
_entity_poly.entity_id
_entity_poly.type
_entity_poly.pdbx_seq_one_letter_code
_entity_poly.pdbx_strand_id
1 'polypeptide(L)'
;EQSISLLLNFMIAAYDSEGRGKLTVFSVKAMLATMCGGKMLDKLRYVFSQMSDSNGLMIFSKFDQFLKEVLKLPTAVFEGPSFGYTEHSVRTCFPQQKKIMLNMFLDTMMADPPPQCLVWLPLMHRLPPVENVFHPVECSYCRCESMMGFRYRCQQCHNYQLCQNCFWRGHASGPHSNQHQMKEHSSWKSPAKKLSHAISKSLGCVPTREPPHPVFPEQPEKPLDLANIVPPRPLAN
;
A
#
# COMPACT_ATOMS: atom_id res chain seq x y z
N GLU A 1 7.37 -16.07 -18.90
CA GLU A 1 6.04 -16.37 -19.46
C GLU A 1 5.00 -16.64 -18.37
N GLN A 2 5.24 -17.55 -17.42
CA GLN A 2 4.29 -17.87 -16.34
C GLN A 2 3.80 -16.65 -15.53
N SER A 3 4.70 -15.75 -15.10
CA SER A 3 4.32 -14.54 -14.34
C SER A 3 3.43 -13.58 -15.14
N ILE A 4 3.64 -13.49 -16.46
CA ILE A 4 2.83 -12.66 -17.36
C ILE A 4 1.41 -13.24 -17.46
N SER A 5 1.30 -14.55 -17.65
CA SER A 5 0.01 -15.24 -17.69
C SER A 5 -0.76 -15.10 -16.37
N LEU A 6 -0.08 -15.28 -15.23
CA LEU A 6 -0.69 -15.09 -13.91
C LEU A 6 -1.20 -13.67 -13.71
N LEU A 7 -0.40 -12.66 -14.05
CA LEU A 7 -0.80 -11.26 -13.95
C LEU A 7 -2.00 -10.96 -14.85
N LEU A 8 -1.98 -11.42 -16.11
CA LEU A 8 -3.07 -11.22 -17.05
C LEU A 8 -4.36 -11.90 -16.57
N ASN A 9 -4.28 -13.14 -16.09
CA ASN A 9 -5.43 -13.86 -15.57
C ASN A 9 -6.02 -13.14 -14.35
N PHE A 10 -5.16 -12.63 -13.46
CA PHE A 10 -5.62 -11.83 -12.32
C PHE A 10 -6.26 -10.51 -12.75
N MET A 11 -5.70 -9.81 -13.74
CA MET A 11 -6.30 -8.61 -14.34
C MET A 11 -7.71 -8.90 -14.88
N ILE A 12 -7.86 -9.96 -15.66
CA ILE A 12 -9.15 -10.36 -16.25
C ILE A 12 -10.13 -10.71 -15.13
N ALA A 13 -9.73 -11.51 -14.15
CA ALA A 13 -10.57 -11.89 -13.03
C ALA A 13 -11.04 -10.68 -12.19
N ALA A 14 -10.19 -9.66 -12.03
CA ALA A 14 -10.53 -8.46 -11.26
C ALA A 14 -11.39 -7.45 -12.03
N TYR A 15 -11.18 -7.31 -13.35
CA TYR A 15 -11.72 -6.18 -14.12
C TYR A 15 -12.70 -6.55 -15.24
N ASP A 16 -12.74 -7.81 -15.67
CA ASP A 16 -13.64 -8.29 -16.73
C ASP A 16 -14.78 -9.14 -16.17
N SER A 17 -15.56 -8.56 -15.24
CA SER A 17 -16.71 -9.24 -14.64
C SER A 17 -17.79 -9.65 -15.65
N GLU A 18 -17.79 -9.03 -16.83
CA GLU A 18 -18.74 -9.30 -17.91
C GLU A 18 -18.19 -10.26 -18.99
N GLY A 19 -16.95 -10.75 -18.84
CA GLY A 19 -16.35 -11.74 -19.73
C GLY A 19 -16.19 -11.28 -21.18
N ARG A 20 -16.02 -9.98 -21.41
CA ARG A 20 -15.93 -9.39 -22.77
C ARG A 20 -14.50 -9.40 -23.33
N GLY A 21 -13.50 -9.75 -22.52
CA GLY A 21 -12.08 -9.70 -22.87
C GLY A 21 -11.56 -8.29 -23.12
N LYS A 22 -12.25 -7.25 -22.60
CA LYS A 22 -11.90 -5.85 -22.82
C LYS A 22 -11.65 -5.14 -21.50
N LEU A 23 -10.47 -4.56 -21.35
CA LEU A 23 -10.08 -3.77 -20.19
C LEU A 23 -9.89 -2.30 -20.60
N THR A 24 -10.29 -1.36 -19.74
CA THR A 24 -10.02 0.05 -20.00
C THR A 24 -8.54 0.34 -19.77
N VAL A 25 -7.97 1.27 -20.54
CA VAL A 25 -6.59 1.74 -20.34
C VAL A 25 -6.39 2.26 -18.92
N PHE A 26 -7.42 2.89 -18.35
CA PHE A 26 -7.39 3.41 -16.98
C PHE A 26 -7.29 2.31 -15.94
N SER A 27 -8.09 1.24 -16.04
CA SER A 27 -8.04 0.07 -15.15
C SER A 27 -6.65 -0.58 -15.17
N VAL A 28 -6.08 -0.77 -16.37
CA VAL A 28 -4.74 -1.34 -16.54
C VAL A 28 -3.68 -0.46 -15.88
N LYS A 29 -3.71 0.85 -16.11
CA LYS A 29 -2.79 1.80 -15.47
C LYS A 29 -2.92 1.79 -13.95
N ALA A 30 -4.15 1.82 -13.43
CA ALA A 30 -4.42 1.85 -12.00
C ALA A 30 -3.86 0.60 -11.30
N MET A 31 -4.13 -0.58 -11.86
CA MET A 31 -3.61 -1.83 -11.32
C MET A 31 -2.08 -1.91 -11.37
N LEU A 32 -1.48 -1.63 -12.54
CA LEU A 32 -0.03 -1.72 -12.69
C LEU A 32 0.70 -0.72 -11.80
N ALA A 33 0.20 0.51 -11.68
CA ALA A 33 0.76 1.51 -10.78
C ALA A 33 0.67 1.09 -9.30
N THR A 34 -0.45 0.50 -8.90
CA THR A 34 -0.65 0.00 -7.54
C THR A 34 0.29 -1.18 -7.23
N MET A 35 0.39 -2.15 -8.13
CA MET A 35 1.08 -3.43 -7.89
C MET A 35 2.57 -3.45 -8.24
N CYS A 36 3.10 -2.44 -8.93
CA CYS A 36 4.52 -2.45 -9.32
C CYS A 36 5.48 -2.43 -8.13
N GLY A 37 6.76 -2.74 -8.35
CA GLY A 37 7.80 -2.71 -7.31
C GLY A 37 8.32 -1.29 -6.96
N GLY A 38 7.63 -0.22 -7.38
CA GLY A 38 8.06 1.16 -7.13
C GLY A 38 7.96 1.60 -5.66
N LYS A 39 8.60 2.73 -5.32
CA LYS A 39 8.42 3.36 -4.00
C LYS A 39 6.98 3.83 -3.84
N MET A 40 6.41 3.73 -2.64
CA MET A 40 5.01 4.11 -2.39
C MET A 40 4.71 5.54 -2.86
N LEU A 41 5.57 6.50 -2.50
CA LEU A 41 5.42 7.90 -2.91
C LEU A 41 5.35 8.08 -4.43
N ASP A 42 6.20 7.40 -5.18
CA ASP A 42 6.23 7.50 -6.65
C ASP A 42 4.96 6.94 -7.28
N LYS A 43 4.44 5.83 -6.73
CA LYS A 43 3.16 5.26 -7.15
C LYS A 43 2.00 6.24 -6.91
N LEU A 44 1.93 6.83 -5.72
CA LEU A 44 0.88 7.78 -5.35
C LEU A 44 0.95 9.05 -6.19
N ARG A 45 2.15 9.56 -6.47
CA ARG A 45 2.37 10.70 -7.38
C ARG A 45 1.90 10.37 -8.80
N TYR A 46 2.26 9.19 -9.31
CA TYR A 46 1.79 8.75 -10.63
C TYR A 46 0.27 8.67 -10.68
N VAL A 47 -0.36 8.03 -9.68
CA VAL A 47 -1.82 7.93 -9.60
C VAL A 47 -2.46 9.32 -9.57
N PHE A 48 -1.95 10.23 -8.74
CA PHE A 48 -2.42 11.61 -8.69
C PHE A 48 -2.35 12.30 -10.05
N SER A 49 -1.24 12.13 -10.79
CA SER A 49 -1.09 12.71 -12.13
C SER A 49 -2.14 12.23 -13.15
N GLN A 50 -2.68 11.00 -12.98
CA GLN A 50 -3.75 10.50 -13.84
C GLN A 50 -5.12 11.11 -13.49
N MET A 51 -5.26 11.65 -12.28
CA MET A 51 -6.51 12.13 -11.70
C MET A 51 -6.57 13.65 -11.54
N SER A 52 -5.48 14.39 -11.77
CA SER A 52 -5.44 15.85 -11.65
C SER A 52 -5.69 16.57 -12.99
N ASP A 53 -6.04 17.85 -12.90
CA ASP A 53 -6.07 18.77 -14.02
C ASP A 53 -4.69 19.42 -14.26
N SER A 54 -4.61 20.32 -15.24
CA SER A 54 -3.39 21.07 -15.55
C SER A 54 -2.97 22.07 -14.47
N ASN A 55 -3.86 22.41 -13.54
CA ASN A 55 -3.59 23.31 -12.41
C ASN A 55 -3.09 22.57 -11.18
N GLY A 56 -2.95 21.24 -11.23
CA GLY A 56 -2.53 20.41 -10.10
C GLY A 56 -3.68 20.10 -9.11
N LEU A 57 -4.93 20.36 -9.49
CA LEU A 57 -6.10 20.05 -8.69
C LEU A 57 -6.64 18.66 -9.04
N MET A 58 -6.94 17.86 -8.03
CA MET A 58 -7.58 16.56 -8.22
C MET A 58 -8.99 16.72 -8.80
N ILE A 59 -9.29 15.94 -9.84
CA ILE A 59 -10.61 15.83 -10.43
C ILE A 59 -11.36 14.70 -9.69
N PHE A 60 -12.33 15.06 -8.85
CA PHE A 60 -13.04 14.11 -7.99
C PHE A 60 -13.71 12.95 -8.74
N SER A 61 -14.24 13.17 -9.95
CA SER A 61 -14.81 12.10 -10.77
C SER A 61 -13.77 11.07 -11.22
N LYS A 62 -12.53 11.50 -11.49
CA LYS A 62 -11.42 10.59 -11.80
C LYS A 62 -10.92 9.86 -10.56
N PHE A 63 -10.93 10.51 -9.40
CA PHE A 63 -10.61 9.85 -8.13
C PHE A 63 -11.67 8.81 -7.75
N ASP A 64 -12.95 9.10 -7.95
CA ASP A 64 -14.04 8.14 -7.80
C ASP A 64 -13.85 6.93 -8.72
N GLN A 65 -13.54 7.18 -9.99
CA GLN A 65 -13.22 6.12 -10.94
C GLN A 65 -11.99 5.31 -10.51
N PHE A 66 -10.94 5.96 -10.00
CA PHE A 66 -9.77 5.28 -9.45
C PHE A 66 -10.16 4.36 -8.29
N LEU A 67 -10.97 4.82 -7.34
CA LEU A 67 -11.45 3.99 -6.23
C LEU A 67 -12.25 2.78 -6.74
N LYS A 68 -13.15 2.98 -7.71
CA LYS A 68 -13.90 1.88 -8.34
C LYS A 68 -12.97 0.85 -8.97
N GLU A 69 -11.86 1.27 -9.58
CA GLU A 69 -10.91 0.35 -10.19
C GLU A 69 -9.96 -0.30 -9.17
N VAL A 70 -9.38 0.46 -8.25
CA VAL A 70 -8.35 -0.05 -7.33
C VAL A 70 -8.97 -1.00 -6.28
N LEU A 71 -10.22 -0.77 -5.86
CA LEU A 71 -10.90 -1.62 -4.88
C LEU A 71 -11.44 -2.94 -5.47
N LYS A 72 -11.37 -3.12 -6.80
CA LYS A 72 -11.58 -4.44 -7.42
C LYS A 72 -10.45 -5.40 -7.08
N LEU A 73 -9.24 -4.92 -6.80
CA LEU A 73 -8.10 -5.77 -6.45
C LEU A 73 -8.29 -6.57 -5.15
N PRO A 74 -8.60 -5.94 -4.00
CA PRO A 74 -8.94 -6.71 -2.80
C PRO A 74 -10.22 -7.54 -2.98
N THR A 75 -11.19 -7.04 -3.76
CA THR A 75 -12.42 -7.79 -4.05
C THR A 75 -12.14 -9.09 -4.80
N ALA A 76 -11.20 -9.09 -5.75
CA ALA A 76 -10.81 -10.27 -6.53
C ALA A 76 -10.13 -11.37 -5.69
N VAL A 77 -9.65 -11.03 -4.49
CA VAL A 77 -9.11 -11.99 -3.50
C VAL A 77 -10.05 -12.20 -2.33
N PHE A 78 -11.35 -11.96 -2.53
CA PHE A 78 -12.44 -12.16 -1.57
C PHE A 78 -12.42 -11.24 -0.34
N GLU A 79 -11.71 -10.12 -0.40
CA GLU A 79 -11.68 -9.09 0.66
C GLU A 79 -12.63 -7.91 0.38
N GLY A 80 -13.59 -8.12 -0.53
CA GLY A 80 -14.65 -7.16 -0.87
C GLY A 80 -15.51 -6.72 0.32
N PRO A 81 -15.91 -7.59 1.28
CA PRO A 81 -16.64 -7.16 2.46
C PRO A 81 -15.87 -6.14 3.33
N SER A 82 -14.54 -6.18 3.32
CA SER A 82 -13.68 -5.32 4.12
C SER A 82 -13.30 -4.02 3.38
N PHE A 83 -13.01 -4.12 2.08
CA PHE A 83 -12.40 -3.03 1.29
C PHE A 83 -13.14 -2.71 -0.02
N GLY A 84 -14.33 -3.25 -0.23
CA GLY A 84 -15.13 -3.01 -1.43
C GLY A 84 -15.51 -1.55 -1.60
N TYR A 85 -15.71 -1.15 -2.86
CA TYR A 85 -16.17 0.20 -3.17
C TYR A 85 -17.60 0.43 -2.63
N THR A 86 -17.82 1.61 -2.07
CA THR A 86 -19.14 2.15 -1.71
C THR A 86 -19.29 3.59 -2.21
N GLU A 87 -20.54 4.06 -2.36
CA GLU A 87 -20.86 5.44 -2.75
C GLU A 87 -20.27 6.51 -1.79
N HIS A 88 -19.93 6.10 -0.56
CA HIS A 88 -19.35 6.99 0.44
C HIS A 88 -17.81 7.05 0.41
N SER A 89 -17.14 6.16 -0.35
CA SER A 89 -15.67 5.98 -0.29
C SER A 89 -14.89 7.27 -0.55
N VAL A 90 -15.34 8.07 -1.54
CA VAL A 90 -14.73 9.36 -1.85
C VAL A 90 -14.84 10.32 -0.67
N ARG A 91 -16.03 10.40 -0.06
CA ARG A 91 -16.32 11.30 1.06
C ARG A 91 -15.58 10.89 2.33
N THR A 92 -15.36 9.58 2.52
CA THR A 92 -14.57 9.05 3.64
C THR A 92 -13.10 9.43 3.51
N CYS A 93 -12.54 9.45 2.29
CA CYS A 93 -11.15 9.87 2.08
C CYS A 93 -10.97 11.38 2.29
N PHE A 94 -11.91 12.19 1.78
CA PHE A 94 -11.80 13.65 1.80
C PHE A 94 -13.10 14.31 2.28
N PRO A 95 -13.37 14.30 3.60
CA PRO A 95 -14.58 14.91 4.15
C PRO A 95 -14.52 16.44 3.96
N GLN A 96 -15.53 17.00 3.29
CA GLN A 96 -15.75 18.45 3.12
C GLN A 96 -14.69 19.22 2.32
N GLN A 97 -13.64 18.56 1.81
CA GLN A 97 -12.60 19.21 1.01
C GLN A 97 -13.05 19.38 -0.44
N LYS A 98 -12.99 20.63 -0.94
CA LYS A 98 -13.35 20.96 -2.33
C LYS A 98 -12.17 21.05 -3.29
N LYS A 99 -10.96 21.22 -2.76
CA LYS A 99 -9.72 21.34 -3.54
C LYS A 99 -8.66 20.46 -2.89
N ILE A 100 -8.15 19.49 -3.65
CA ILE A 100 -7.10 18.58 -3.20
C ILE A 100 -5.92 18.74 -4.16
N MET A 101 -4.78 19.13 -3.61
CA MET A 101 -3.49 19.19 -4.31
C MET A 101 -2.65 17.97 -3.94
N LEU A 102 -1.51 17.79 -4.63
CA LEU A 102 -0.68 16.60 -4.49
C LEU A 102 -0.26 16.33 -3.04
N ASN A 103 0.27 17.31 -2.32
CA ASN A 103 0.74 17.09 -0.95
C ASN A 103 -0.41 16.71 0.00
N MET A 104 -1.58 17.36 -0.11
CA MET A 104 -2.77 16.99 0.69
C MET A 104 -3.25 15.56 0.40
N PHE A 105 -3.16 15.13 -0.86
CA PHE A 105 -3.44 13.76 -1.24
C PHE A 105 -2.45 12.78 -0.60
N LEU A 106 -1.14 13.08 -0.69
CA LEU A 106 -0.09 12.26 -0.08
C LEU A 106 -0.23 12.16 1.44
N ASP A 107 -0.47 13.29 2.12
CA ASP A 107 -0.73 13.35 3.57
C ASP A 107 -1.90 12.44 3.96
N THR A 108 -2.97 12.45 3.17
CA THR A 108 -4.16 11.62 3.44
C THR A 108 -3.88 10.14 3.19
N MET A 109 -3.24 9.80 2.08
CA MET A 109 -2.97 8.40 1.71
C MET A 109 -1.92 7.72 2.61
N MET A 110 -1.04 8.51 3.24
CA MET A 110 0.03 8.03 4.12
C MET A 110 -0.22 8.34 5.60
N ALA A 111 -1.40 8.83 5.95
CA ALA A 111 -1.82 8.96 7.34
C ALA A 111 -1.76 7.60 8.08
N ASP A 112 -1.64 7.65 9.40
CA ASP A 112 -1.70 6.47 10.26
C ASP A 112 -2.89 6.59 11.23
N PRO A 113 -4.02 5.90 10.98
CA PRO A 113 -4.29 5.03 9.82
C PRO A 113 -4.70 5.82 8.55
N PRO A 114 -4.48 5.24 7.35
CA PRO A 114 -4.99 5.79 6.10
C PRO A 114 -6.52 5.59 6.00
N PRO A 115 -7.20 6.16 4.97
CA PRO A 115 -8.61 5.87 4.72
C PRO A 115 -8.88 4.36 4.69
N GLN A 116 -9.94 3.92 5.40
CA GLN A 116 -10.18 2.51 5.68
C GLN A 116 -10.25 1.64 4.41
N CYS A 117 -10.86 2.11 3.33
CA CYS A 117 -10.94 1.37 2.07
C CYS A 117 -9.58 1.19 1.38
N LEU A 118 -8.55 1.95 1.76
CA LEU A 118 -7.21 1.93 1.18
C LEU A 118 -6.13 1.41 2.14
N VAL A 119 -6.48 0.97 3.35
CA VAL A 119 -5.49 0.47 4.33
C VAL A 119 -4.69 -0.75 3.82
N TRP A 120 -5.28 -1.53 2.91
CA TRP A 120 -4.61 -2.65 2.26
C TRP A 120 -3.46 -2.21 1.33
N LEU A 121 -3.50 -0.99 0.78
CA LEU A 121 -2.50 -0.53 -0.17
C LEU A 121 -1.11 -0.32 0.48
N PRO A 122 -0.99 0.40 1.62
CA PRO A 122 0.25 0.42 2.40
C PRO A 122 0.65 -0.95 2.94
N LEU A 123 -0.30 -1.81 3.30
CA LEU A 123 0.02 -3.19 3.72
C LEU A 123 0.69 -3.97 2.58
N MET A 124 0.14 -3.94 1.37
CA MET A 124 0.70 -4.59 0.19
C MET A 124 2.10 -4.12 -0.13
N HIS A 125 2.42 -2.84 0.06
CA HIS A 125 3.78 -2.32 -0.12
C HIS A 125 4.76 -2.83 0.95
N ARG A 126 4.28 -3.07 2.18
CA ARG A 126 5.12 -3.57 3.29
C ARG A 126 5.33 -5.08 3.27
N LEU A 127 4.55 -5.85 2.49
CA LEU A 127 4.64 -7.31 2.44
C LEU A 127 5.94 -7.85 1.83
N PRO A 128 6.40 -7.41 0.64
CA PRO A 128 7.57 -8.00 0.00
C PRO A 128 8.86 -7.92 0.85
N PRO A 129 9.18 -6.79 1.52
CA PRO A 129 10.37 -6.73 2.37
C PRO A 129 10.34 -7.68 3.58
N VAL A 130 9.16 -8.06 4.06
CA VAL A 130 9.02 -8.91 5.27
C VAL A 130 8.87 -10.38 4.95
N GLU A 131 8.52 -10.75 3.72
CA GLU A 131 8.26 -12.14 3.31
C GLU A 131 9.36 -13.11 3.75
N ASN A 132 10.62 -12.66 3.67
CA ASN A 132 11.80 -13.46 4.02
C ASN A 132 12.36 -13.17 5.42
N VAL A 133 11.64 -12.41 6.25
CA VAL A 133 12.07 -12.09 7.63
C VAL A 133 11.73 -13.25 8.55
N PHE A 134 12.78 -13.85 9.12
CA PHE A 134 12.67 -14.95 10.07
C PHE A 134 12.63 -14.47 11.53
N HIS A 135 11.67 -14.99 12.29
CA HIS A 135 11.54 -14.78 13.72
C HIS A 135 11.66 -16.13 14.46
N PRO A 136 12.71 -16.37 15.26
CA PRO A 136 12.89 -17.60 16.04
C PRO A 136 12.05 -17.56 17.32
N VAL A 137 10.74 -17.42 17.16
CA VAL A 137 9.80 -17.33 18.28
C VAL A 137 8.54 -18.13 17.96
N GLU A 138 8.06 -18.88 18.94
CA GLU A 138 6.85 -19.68 18.80
C GLU A 138 5.60 -18.81 18.68
N CYS A 139 4.67 -19.21 17.82
CA CYS A 139 3.31 -18.66 17.76
C CYS A 139 2.46 -19.15 18.93
N SER A 140 1.89 -18.24 19.70
CA SER A 140 1.06 -18.58 20.87
C SER A 140 -0.22 -19.35 20.49
N TYR A 141 -0.70 -19.23 19.25
CA TYR A 141 -1.90 -19.94 18.76
C TYR A 141 -1.55 -21.24 18.03
N CYS A 142 -0.89 -21.17 16.87
CA CYS A 142 -0.64 -22.36 16.03
C CYS A 142 0.58 -23.19 16.45
N ARG A 143 1.34 -22.75 17.45
CA ARG A 143 2.53 -23.46 17.98
C ARG A 143 3.66 -23.70 17.00
N CYS A 144 3.64 -23.04 15.83
CA CYS A 144 4.77 -23.05 14.92
C CYS A 144 6.00 -22.47 15.62
N GLU A 145 7.09 -23.21 15.66
CA GLU A 145 8.32 -22.90 16.43
C GLU A 145 9.04 -21.63 15.94
N SER A 146 8.75 -21.21 14.71
CA SER A 146 9.27 -19.99 14.10
C SER A 146 8.23 -19.34 13.20
N MET A 147 8.46 -18.08 12.83
CA MET A 147 7.57 -17.31 11.95
C MET A 147 8.36 -16.69 10.80
N MET A 148 7.74 -16.67 9.62
CA MET A 148 8.14 -15.86 8.47
C MET A 148 7.13 -14.73 8.28
N GLY A 149 7.57 -13.58 7.74
CA GLY A 149 6.68 -12.44 7.53
C GLY A 149 6.56 -11.53 8.75
N PHE A 150 5.39 -10.91 8.92
CA PHE A 150 5.10 -10.09 10.10
C PHE A 150 4.95 -10.94 11.37
N ARG A 151 5.44 -10.39 12.48
CA ARG A 151 5.14 -10.86 13.84
C ARG A 151 4.31 -9.82 14.59
N TYR A 152 3.23 -10.27 15.23
CA TYR A 152 2.37 -9.41 16.04
C TYR A 152 2.53 -9.77 17.52
N ARG A 153 2.97 -8.81 18.34
CA ARG A 153 3.13 -8.98 19.79
C ARG A 153 2.05 -8.23 20.54
N CYS A 154 1.36 -8.90 21.47
CA CYS A 154 0.40 -8.22 22.34
C CYS A 154 1.12 -7.26 23.29
N GLN A 155 0.57 -6.07 23.45
CA GLN A 155 1.10 -5.07 24.39
C GLN A 155 0.61 -5.29 25.83
N GLN A 156 -0.44 -6.09 26.02
CA GLN A 156 -1.08 -6.31 27.32
C GLN A 156 -0.76 -7.71 27.88
N CYS A 157 -0.83 -8.76 27.04
CA CYS A 157 -0.54 -10.11 27.46
C CYS A 157 0.97 -10.36 27.53
N HIS A 158 1.43 -10.97 28.63
CA HIS A 158 2.82 -11.36 28.78
C HIS A 158 3.20 -12.44 27.75
N ASN A 159 4.28 -12.19 26.99
CA ASN A 159 4.84 -13.09 25.97
C ASN A 159 3.83 -13.67 24.95
N TYR A 160 2.72 -12.98 24.70
CA TYR A 160 1.76 -13.39 23.69
C TYR A 160 2.12 -12.80 22.33
N GLN A 161 2.24 -13.67 21.32
CA GLN A 161 2.58 -13.28 19.97
C GLN A 161 1.94 -14.20 18.94
N LEU A 162 1.54 -13.62 17.82
CA LEU A 162 0.93 -14.33 16.70
C LEU A 162 1.79 -14.17 15.46
N CYS A 163 1.87 -15.23 14.67
CA CYS A 163 2.35 -15.14 13.30
C CYS A 163 1.34 -14.35 12.45
N GLN A 164 1.80 -13.86 11.29
CA GLN A 164 1.00 -13.11 10.33
C GLN A 164 -0.38 -13.74 10.08
N ASN A 165 -0.42 -15.04 9.76
CA ASN A 165 -1.66 -15.75 9.45
C ASN A 165 -2.62 -15.83 10.64
N CYS A 166 -2.10 -16.06 11.85
CA CYS A 166 -2.97 -16.16 13.04
C CYS A 166 -3.55 -14.81 13.42
N PHE A 167 -2.75 -13.74 13.29
CA PHE A 167 -3.23 -12.39 13.57
C PHE A 167 -4.30 -11.94 12.58
N TRP A 168 -4.07 -12.09 11.27
CA TRP A 168 -5.05 -11.68 10.25
C TRP A 168 -6.35 -12.49 10.28
N ARG A 169 -6.29 -13.76 10.68
CA ARG A 169 -7.48 -14.60 10.90
C ARG A 169 -8.20 -14.32 12.22
N GLY A 170 -7.68 -13.41 13.05
CA GLY A 170 -8.29 -13.06 14.34
C GLY A 170 -8.25 -14.21 15.36
N HIS A 171 -7.23 -15.07 15.30
CA HIS A 171 -7.10 -16.16 16.26
C HIS A 171 -6.65 -15.67 17.63
N ALA A 172 -7.37 -16.10 18.67
CA ALA A 172 -7.10 -15.79 20.06
C ALA A 172 -7.04 -17.08 20.90
N SER A 173 -6.25 -17.07 21.97
CA SER A 173 -6.11 -18.21 22.89
C SER A 173 -5.77 -17.75 24.31
N GLY A 174 -6.17 -18.55 25.29
CA GLY A 174 -5.94 -18.27 26.71
C GLY A 174 -6.53 -16.90 27.12
N PRO A 175 -5.77 -16.06 27.84
CA PRO A 175 -6.25 -14.76 28.32
C PRO A 175 -6.23 -13.66 27.24
N HIS A 176 -5.83 -13.97 26.01
CA HIS A 176 -5.75 -12.96 24.95
C HIS A 176 -7.12 -12.71 24.32
N SER A 177 -7.45 -11.42 24.13
CA SER A 177 -8.62 -10.95 23.38
C SER A 177 -8.16 -10.17 22.16
N ASN A 178 -8.91 -10.27 21.05
CA ASN A 178 -8.67 -9.49 19.82
C ASN A 178 -8.86 -7.97 20.00
N GLN A 179 -9.39 -7.54 21.16
CA GLN A 179 -9.47 -6.13 21.53
C GLN A 179 -8.13 -5.59 22.08
N HIS A 180 -7.19 -6.46 22.45
CA HIS A 180 -5.89 -6.02 22.95
C HIS A 180 -5.06 -5.42 21.82
N GLN A 181 -4.36 -4.32 22.11
CA GLN A 181 -3.48 -3.70 21.14
C GLN A 181 -2.29 -4.61 20.80
N MET A 182 -2.10 -4.86 19.51
CA MET A 182 -1.01 -5.66 18.97
C MET A 182 0.02 -4.74 18.29
N LYS A 183 1.30 -4.98 18.58
CA LYS A 183 2.43 -4.29 17.93
C LYS A 183 2.99 -5.15 16.81
N GLU A 184 3.03 -4.60 15.61
CA GLU A 184 3.67 -5.21 14.45
C GLU A 184 5.20 -5.13 14.55
N HIS A 185 5.88 -6.21 14.16
CA HIS A 185 7.32 -6.32 14.01
C HIS A 185 7.65 -6.82 12.61
N SER A 186 8.34 -6.00 11.83
CA SER A 186 8.77 -6.26 10.45
C SER A 186 10.26 -6.62 10.32
N SER A 187 10.96 -6.77 11.44
CA SER A 187 12.37 -7.16 11.47
C SER A 187 12.69 -7.95 12.72
N TRP A 188 13.61 -8.91 12.61
CA TRP A 188 14.22 -9.55 13.76
C TRP A 188 15.53 -8.84 14.12
N LYS A 189 15.59 -8.31 15.33
CA LYS A 189 16.83 -7.81 15.93
C LYS A 189 17.17 -8.71 17.10
N SER A 190 18.31 -9.40 17.02
CA SER A 190 18.87 -10.15 18.15
C SER A 190 19.01 -9.22 19.37
N PRO A 191 18.90 -9.73 20.61
CA PRO A 191 19.06 -8.94 21.83
C PRO A 191 20.32 -8.05 21.83
N ALA A 192 21.45 -8.55 21.34
CA ALA A 192 22.71 -7.79 21.21
C ALA A 192 22.59 -6.56 20.29
N LYS A 193 21.95 -6.71 19.12
CA LYS A 193 21.70 -5.60 18.17
C LYS A 193 20.69 -4.58 18.69
N LYS A 194 19.78 -4.96 19.60
CA LYS A 194 18.84 -4.02 20.24
C LYS A 194 19.56 -3.08 21.21
N LEU A 195 20.52 -3.60 21.96
CA LEU A 195 21.34 -2.81 22.89
C LEU A 195 22.17 -1.75 22.14
N SER A 196 22.88 -2.14 21.07
CA SER A 196 23.66 -1.22 20.23
C SER A 196 22.82 -0.08 19.64
N HIS A 197 21.62 -0.40 19.14
CA HIS A 197 20.71 0.61 18.59
C HIS A 197 20.13 1.57 19.66
N ALA A 198 19.88 1.08 20.88
CA ALA A 198 19.42 1.94 21.97
C ALA A 198 20.50 2.97 22.35
N ILE A 199 21.76 2.53 22.43
CA ILE A 199 22.91 3.40 22.71
C ILE A 199 23.10 4.46 21.62
N SER A 200 23.00 4.04 20.34
CA SER A 200 23.12 4.97 19.20
C SER A 200 22.03 6.05 19.19
N LYS A 201 20.79 5.71 19.58
CA LYS A 201 19.70 6.71 19.70
C LYS A 201 19.88 7.67 20.87
N SER A 202 20.45 7.24 21.98
CA SER A 202 20.72 8.10 23.13
C SER A 202 21.77 9.19 22.87
N LEU A 203 22.55 9.08 21.79
CA LEU A 203 23.59 10.04 21.42
C LEU A 203 23.17 10.98 20.27
N GLY A 204 21.98 10.80 19.69
CA GLY A 204 21.49 11.62 18.58
C GLY A 204 20.53 12.72 19.04
N CYS A 205 21.04 13.93 19.26
CA CYS A 205 20.21 15.12 19.49
C CYS A 205 19.81 15.78 18.16
N VAL A 206 18.64 15.47 17.61
CA VAL A 206 17.93 16.39 16.69
C VAL A 206 16.42 16.17 16.79
N PRO A 207 15.65 17.11 17.37
CA PRO A 207 14.21 17.18 17.17
C PRO A 207 13.90 18.31 16.18
N THR A 208 13.83 17.95 14.90
CA THR A 208 13.09 18.77 13.92
C THR A 208 11.91 17.93 13.48
N ARG A 209 10.69 18.47 13.59
CA ARG A 209 9.49 17.87 13.00
C ARG A 209 9.62 17.96 11.48
N GLU A 210 10.34 17.03 10.88
CA GLU A 210 10.36 16.88 9.43
C GLU A 210 8.96 16.42 8.97
N PRO A 211 8.46 16.94 7.83
CA PRO A 211 7.21 16.47 7.25
C PRO A 211 7.30 14.96 6.95
N PRO A 212 6.17 14.22 6.97
CA PRO A 212 6.15 12.77 6.78
C PRO A 212 6.69 12.33 5.41
N HIS A 213 6.79 13.26 4.47
CA HIS A 213 7.40 13.08 3.16
C HIS A 213 7.99 14.40 2.62
N PRO A 214 8.87 14.33 1.61
CA PRO A 214 9.32 15.52 0.88
C PRO A 214 8.13 16.29 0.30
N VAL A 215 8.18 17.62 0.36
CA VAL A 215 7.15 18.49 -0.24
C VAL A 215 7.40 18.60 -1.75
N PHE A 216 6.37 18.36 -2.55
CA PHE A 216 6.44 18.45 -4.01
C PHE A 216 5.81 19.75 -4.54
N PRO A 217 6.25 20.26 -5.69
CA PRO A 217 5.60 21.40 -6.36
C PRO A 217 4.12 21.11 -6.61
N GLU A 218 3.27 22.12 -6.40
CA GLU A 218 1.82 21.99 -6.57
C GLU A 218 1.41 21.91 -8.04
N GLN A 219 2.16 22.57 -8.93
CA GLN A 219 1.90 22.52 -10.37
C GLN A 219 2.60 21.31 -11.01
N PRO A 220 1.94 20.58 -11.91
CA PRO A 220 2.55 19.49 -12.65
C PRO A 220 3.74 20.00 -13.47
N GLU A 221 4.87 19.30 -13.42
CA GLU A 221 5.96 19.54 -14.36
C GLU A 221 5.46 19.25 -15.79
N LYS A 222 5.77 20.14 -16.73
CA LYS A 222 5.42 19.92 -18.12
C LYS A 222 6.11 18.64 -18.62
N PRO A 223 5.39 17.71 -19.26
CA PRO A 223 6.00 16.56 -19.89
C PRO A 223 7.12 17.02 -20.83
N LEU A 224 8.22 16.27 -20.87
CA LEU A 224 9.26 16.50 -21.87
C LEU A 224 8.61 16.47 -23.26
N ASP A 225 8.88 17.50 -24.07
CA ASP A 225 8.39 17.54 -25.44
C ASP A 225 9.15 16.51 -26.28
N LEU A 226 8.54 15.35 -26.47
CA LEU A 226 9.09 14.26 -27.27
C LEU A 226 8.80 14.44 -28.77
N ALA A 227 8.16 15.53 -29.21
CA ALA A 227 7.82 15.75 -30.62
C ALA A 227 9.06 15.77 -31.54
N ASN A 228 10.23 16.08 -30.99
CA ASN A 228 11.50 16.11 -31.72
C ASN A 228 12.34 14.83 -31.60
N ILE A 229 11.86 13.80 -30.89
CA ILE A 229 12.56 12.51 -30.77
C ILE A 229 11.97 11.55 -31.81
N VAL A 230 12.41 11.69 -33.05
CA VAL A 230 12.21 10.66 -34.09
C VAL A 230 13.48 9.82 -34.14
N PRO A 231 13.46 8.52 -33.77
CA PRO A 231 14.55 7.63 -34.14
C PRO A 231 14.52 7.47 -35.67
N PRO A 232 15.66 7.59 -36.38
CA PRO A 232 15.69 7.34 -37.81
C PRO A 232 15.20 5.90 -38.07
N ARG A 233 14.22 5.76 -38.97
CA ARG A 233 13.84 4.44 -39.51
C ARG A 233 15.09 3.85 -40.17
N PRO A 234 15.46 2.59 -39.89
CA PRO A 234 16.48 1.92 -40.68
C PRO A 234 16.02 1.88 -42.14
N LEU A 235 16.84 2.39 -43.06
CA LEU A 235 16.63 2.18 -44.49
C LEU A 235 16.72 0.67 -44.74
N ALA A 236 15.73 0.14 -45.46
CA ALA A 236 15.73 -1.25 -45.89
C ALA A 236 16.89 -1.48 -46.87
N ASN A 237 17.68 -2.53 -46.61
CA ASN A 237 18.51 -3.20 -47.61
C ASN A 237 17.89 -4.56 -47.90
#